data_AF-A0A3L6MQZ1-F1
#
_entry.id   AF-A0A3L6MQZ1-F1
#
_cell.length_a   1.000
_cell.length_b   1.000
_cell.length_c   1.000
_cell.angle_alpha   90.00
_cell.angle_beta   90.00
_cell.angle_gamma   90.00
#
_symmetry.space_group_name_H-M   'P 1'
#
loop_
_entity.id
_entity.type
_entity.pdbx_description
1 polymer ?
#
loop_
_entity_poly.entity_id
_entity_poly.type
_entity_poly.pdbx_seq_one_letter_code
_entity_poly.pdbx_strand_id
1 'polypeptide(L)'
;MFPAREGGWSAVKVLQQAAVWYRPLKFKAVDENCALQAVLRRRPVLTAFRLSHSGWNTFSKYFDTKGRELNLATMHLHRSGNDGGGHDVVLTRCDAQSLTFINSWGSDWGNKGSFSVENVRVLELDLDN
;
A
#
# COMPACT_ATOMS: atom_id res chain seq x y z
N MET A 1 -4.10 -8.75 -21.78
CA MET A 1 -2.97 -8.74 -20.83
C MET A 1 -2.16 -7.47 -21.07
N PHE A 2 -1.76 -6.75 -20.02
CA PHE A 2 -0.95 -5.54 -20.17
C PHE A 2 0.50 -5.95 -20.52
N PRO A 3 1.14 -5.34 -21.54
CA PRO A 3 2.45 -5.78 -22.00
C PRO A 3 3.51 -5.61 -20.92
N ALA A 4 4.38 -6.60 -20.76
CA ALA A 4 5.54 -6.49 -19.87
C ALA A 4 6.53 -5.46 -20.41
N ARG A 5 7.28 -4.82 -19.50
CA ARG A 5 8.33 -3.85 -19.81
C ARG A 5 9.38 -3.88 -18.70
N GLU A 6 10.64 -3.71 -19.08
CA GLU A 6 11.73 -3.43 -18.14
C GLU A 6 11.42 -2.19 -17.29
N GLY A 7 11.57 -2.31 -15.97
CA GLY A 7 11.21 -1.26 -15.00
C GLY A 7 9.71 -1.06 -14.76
N GLY A 8 8.85 -1.84 -15.41
CA GLY A 8 7.40 -1.79 -15.22
C GLY A 8 6.71 -0.56 -15.85
N TRP A 9 5.43 -0.43 -15.53
CA TRP A 9 4.58 0.68 -15.98
C TRP A 9 4.07 1.45 -14.79
N SER A 10 3.85 2.75 -14.97
CA SER A 10 3.18 3.54 -13.94
C SER A 10 1.74 3.04 -13.72
N ALA A 11 1.31 3.04 -12.46
CA ALA A 11 -0.05 2.66 -12.08
C ALA A 11 -1.12 3.41 -12.91
N VAL A 12 -0.92 4.71 -13.17
CA VAL A 12 -1.83 5.53 -13.99
C VAL A 12 -1.99 4.95 -15.39
N LYS A 13 -0.89 4.57 -16.07
CA LYS A 13 -0.96 4.03 -17.43
C LYS A 13 -1.65 2.66 -17.45
N VAL A 14 -1.39 1.84 -16.45
CA VAL A 14 -2.07 0.54 -16.28
C VAL A 14 -3.57 0.74 -16.07
N LEU A 15 -3.96 1.65 -15.18
CA LEU A 15 -5.37 1.95 -14.89
C LEU A 15 -6.12 2.56 -16.08
N GLN A 16 -5.47 3.43 -16.87
CA GLN A 16 -6.04 3.96 -18.11
C GLN A 16 -6.46 2.84 -19.07
N GLN A 17 -5.57 1.87 -19.27
CA GLN A 17 -5.86 0.74 -20.15
C GLN A 17 -6.86 -0.24 -19.52
N ALA A 18 -6.78 -0.47 -18.21
CA ALA A 18 -7.73 -1.31 -17.51
C ALA A 18 -9.16 -0.76 -17.60
N ALA A 19 -9.33 0.58 -17.57
CA ALA A 19 -10.63 1.22 -17.76
C ALA A 19 -11.23 0.98 -19.16
N VAL A 20 -10.39 0.78 -20.18
CA VAL A 20 -10.83 0.39 -21.53
C VAL A 20 -11.31 -1.06 -21.55
N TRP A 21 -10.57 -1.97 -20.90
CA TRP A 21 -10.87 -3.40 -20.88
C TRP A 21 -12.05 -3.77 -20.00
N TYR A 22 -12.18 -3.13 -18.84
CA TYR A 22 -13.11 -3.53 -17.78
C TYR A 22 -14.16 -2.45 -17.54
N ARG A 23 -15.08 -2.23 -18.49
CA ARG A 23 -16.19 -1.29 -18.27
C ARG A 23 -17.14 -1.80 -17.17
N PRO A 24 -17.65 -0.94 -16.26
CA PRO A 24 -17.55 0.53 -16.24
C PRO A 24 -16.46 1.08 -15.30
N LEU A 25 -15.29 0.44 -15.18
CA LEU A 25 -14.20 0.88 -14.30
C LEU A 25 -13.80 2.34 -14.58
N LYS A 26 -13.75 3.13 -13.51
CA LYS A 26 -13.28 4.51 -13.51
C LYS A 26 -12.31 4.69 -12.35
N PHE A 27 -11.28 5.49 -12.55
CA PHE A 27 -10.31 5.84 -11.52
C PHE A 27 -10.09 7.35 -11.51
N LYS A 28 -9.64 7.87 -10.37
CA LYS A 28 -9.30 9.29 -10.16
C LYS A 28 -8.15 9.34 -9.17
N ALA A 29 -7.09 10.09 -9.48
CA ALA A 29 -6.04 10.38 -8.52
C ALA A 29 -6.58 11.27 -7.40
N VAL A 30 -6.19 10.98 -6.15
CA VAL A 30 -6.72 11.60 -4.95
C VAL A 30 -5.60 11.81 -3.92
N ASP A 31 -5.75 12.81 -3.07
CA ASP A 31 -4.94 12.95 -1.86
C ASP A 31 -5.37 11.94 -0.79
N GLU A 32 -4.65 11.92 0.34
CA GLU A 32 -4.92 11.01 1.45
C GLU A 32 -6.34 11.15 1.99
N ASN A 33 -6.79 12.37 2.30
CA ASN A 33 -8.13 12.57 2.86
C ASN A 33 -9.21 12.03 1.92
N CYS A 34 -9.11 12.35 0.62
CA CYS A 34 -9.99 11.83 -0.41
C CYS A 34 -9.88 10.30 -0.56
N ALA A 35 -8.69 9.71 -0.36
CA ALA A 35 -8.50 8.26 -0.36
C ALA A 35 -9.23 7.60 0.82
N LEU A 36 -9.09 8.14 2.03
CA LEU A 36 -9.81 7.65 3.22
C LEU A 36 -11.33 7.76 3.03
N GLN A 37 -11.80 8.91 2.53
CA GLN A 37 -13.23 9.09 2.20
C GLN A 37 -13.73 8.11 1.13
N ALA A 38 -12.90 7.77 0.14
CA ALA A 38 -13.25 6.76 -0.86
C ALA A 38 -13.43 5.38 -0.21
N VAL A 39 -12.53 4.99 0.67
CA VAL A 39 -12.57 3.71 1.40
C VAL A 39 -13.79 3.62 2.31
N LEU A 40 -14.12 4.68 3.06
CA LEU A 40 -15.34 4.76 3.86
C LEU A 40 -16.62 4.59 3.02
N ARG A 41 -16.56 5.01 1.74
CA ARG A 41 -17.63 4.81 0.75
C ARG A 41 -17.51 3.49 -0.03
N ARG A 42 -16.73 2.53 0.48
CA ARG A 42 -16.51 1.20 -0.11
C ARG A 42 -15.89 1.23 -1.51
N ARG A 43 -15.03 2.23 -1.77
CA ARG A 43 -14.27 2.35 -3.01
C ARG A 43 -12.80 2.07 -2.69
N PRO A 44 -12.23 0.95 -3.18
CA PRO A 44 -10.82 0.63 -2.92
C PRO A 44 -9.90 1.66 -3.57
N VAL A 45 -8.74 1.88 -2.95
CA VAL A 45 -7.73 2.82 -3.43
C VAL A 45 -6.44 2.06 -3.71
N LEU A 46 -5.97 2.14 -4.96
CA LEU A 46 -4.61 1.71 -5.30
C LEU A 46 -3.62 2.76 -4.79
N THR A 47 -2.62 2.34 -4.04
CA THR A 47 -1.60 3.21 -3.46
C THR A 47 -0.23 2.56 -3.54
N ALA A 48 0.80 3.40 -3.52
CA ALA A 48 2.19 2.99 -3.54
C ALA A 48 2.87 3.53 -2.28
N PHE A 49 3.79 2.75 -1.72
CA PHE A 49 4.69 3.22 -0.68
C PHE A 49 6.11 2.77 -0.99
N ARG A 50 7.08 3.42 -0.37
CA ARG A 50 8.51 3.10 -0.47
C ARG A 50 9.05 2.97 0.93
N LEU A 51 9.88 1.97 1.16
CA LEU A 51 10.58 1.82 2.43
C LEU A 51 12.08 1.81 2.18
N SER A 52 12.83 2.23 3.20
CA SER A 52 14.26 1.96 3.25
C SER A 52 14.54 0.45 3.30
N HIS A 53 15.79 0.05 3.04
CA HIS A 53 16.22 -1.34 3.13
C HIS A 53 15.97 -1.92 4.54
N SER A 54 16.26 -1.14 5.58
CA SER A 54 15.93 -1.53 6.96
C SER A 54 14.42 -1.57 7.21
N GLY A 55 13.67 -0.65 6.62
CA GLY A 55 12.21 -0.61 6.71
C GLY A 55 11.59 -1.88 6.12
N TRP A 56 12.02 -2.30 4.93
CA TRP A 56 11.59 -3.55 4.32
C TRP A 56 11.93 -4.79 5.17
N ASN A 57 13.15 -4.87 5.71
CA ASN A 57 13.54 -6.00 6.56
C ASN A 57 12.65 -6.09 7.82
N THR A 58 12.36 -4.97 8.47
CA THR A 58 11.49 -4.92 9.64
C THR A 58 10.03 -5.23 9.27
N PHE A 59 9.53 -4.64 8.18
CA PHE A 59 8.19 -4.86 7.65
C PHE A 59 7.95 -6.35 7.35
N SER A 60 8.80 -6.97 6.54
CA SER A 60 8.65 -8.37 6.13
C SER A 60 8.72 -9.31 7.33
N LYS A 61 9.72 -9.13 8.20
CA LYS A 61 9.87 -9.96 9.42
C LYS A 61 8.66 -9.87 10.35
N TYR A 62 8.04 -8.69 10.46
CA TYR A 62 6.87 -8.50 11.31
C TYR A 62 5.67 -9.33 10.83
N PHE A 63 5.38 -9.30 9.52
CA PHE A 63 4.25 -10.01 8.93
C PHE A 63 4.50 -11.52 8.70
N ASP A 64 5.76 -11.94 8.57
CA ASP A 64 6.10 -13.37 8.50
C ASP A 64 5.93 -14.08 9.84
N THR A 65 6.11 -13.37 10.95
CA THR A 65 6.15 -13.99 12.27
C THR A 65 4.77 -14.08 12.92
N LYS A 66 4.10 -12.98 13.25
CA LYS A 66 2.76 -12.99 13.90
C LYS A 66 1.93 -11.71 13.74
N GLY A 67 2.42 -10.69 13.04
CA GLY A 67 1.81 -9.36 13.03
C GLY A 67 0.54 -9.25 12.19
N ARG A 68 -0.56 -8.73 12.76
CA ARG A 68 -1.75 -8.32 11.98
C ARG A 68 -1.73 -6.82 11.64
N GLU A 69 -1.18 -6.02 12.55
CA GLU A 69 -1.16 -4.56 12.47
C GLU A 69 0.20 -4.01 12.92
N LEU A 70 0.93 -3.42 11.99
CA LEU A 70 2.25 -2.85 12.25
C LEU A 70 2.11 -1.40 12.76
N ASN A 71 2.74 -1.10 13.89
CA ASN A 71 2.69 0.21 14.52
C ASN A 71 3.94 1.05 14.25
N LEU A 72 3.82 2.36 14.45
CA LEU A 72 4.89 3.31 14.18
C LEU A 72 6.09 3.10 15.10
N ALA A 73 5.86 2.70 16.35
CA ALA A 73 6.93 2.43 17.31
C ALA A 73 7.90 1.33 16.81
N THR A 74 7.38 0.31 16.12
CA THR A 74 8.19 -0.77 15.52
C THR A 74 9.00 -0.26 14.34
N MET A 75 8.44 0.64 13.52
CA MET A 75 9.08 1.13 12.30
C MET A 75 9.98 2.35 12.52
N HIS A 76 9.79 3.12 13.59
CA HIS A 76 10.40 4.44 13.82
C HIS A 76 11.92 4.50 13.55
N LEU A 77 12.69 3.49 13.99
CA LEU A 77 14.14 3.46 13.84
C LEU A 77 14.62 3.12 12.42
N HIS A 78 13.69 2.80 11.53
CA HIS A 78 13.98 2.28 10.19
C HIS A 78 13.46 3.19 9.07
N ARG A 79 12.94 4.38 9.39
CA ARG A 79 12.25 5.26 8.43
C ARG A 79 13.14 6.14 7.55
N SER A 80 14.48 6.04 7.68
CA SER A 80 15.40 7.02 7.10
C SER A 80 16.69 6.40 6.56
N GLY A 81 16.64 5.12 6.17
CA GLY A 81 17.78 4.41 5.58
C GLY A 81 17.88 4.57 4.06
N ASN A 82 18.87 3.88 3.48
CA ASN A 82 18.99 3.76 2.03
C ASN A 82 17.71 3.18 1.41
N ASP A 83 17.33 3.70 0.25
CA ASP A 83 16.14 3.26 -0.50
C ASP A 83 16.17 1.74 -0.74
N GLY A 84 15.13 1.06 -0.27
CA GLY A 84 14.96 -0.38 -0.44
C GLY A 84 13.95 -0.76 -1.52
N GLY A 85 13.30 0.23 -2.14
CA GLY A 85 12.32 0.02 -3.21
C GLY A 85 10.89 0.37 -2.82
N GLY A 86 10.03 0.39 -3.84
CA GLY A 86 8.60 0.68 -3.70
C GLY A 86 7.72 -0.53 -3.97
N HIS A 87 6.49 -0.47 -3.48
CA HIS A 87 5.48 -1.50 -3.67
C HIS A 87 4.07 -0.91 -3.81
N ASP A 88 3.26 -1.52 -4.66
CA ASP A 88 1.86 -1.14 -4.91
C ASP A 88 0.90 -2.08 -4.17
N VAL A 89 -0.06 -1.50 -3.46
CA VAL A 89 -1.05 -2.22 -2.65
C VAL A 89 -2.43 -1.57 -2.76
N VAL A 90 -3.48 -2.27 -2.33
CA VAL A 90 -4.85 -1.76 -2.38
C VAL A 90 -5.37 -1.47 -0.98
N LEU A 91 -5.56 -0.21 -0.62
CA LEU A 91 -6.23 0.21 0.61
C LEU A 91 -7.73 -0.12 0.50
N THR A 92 -8.24 -0.89 1.47
CA THR A 92 -9.62 -1.42 1.46
C THR A 92 -10.42 -1.13 2.71
N ARG A 93 -9.74 -0.80 3.82
CA ARG A 93 -10.39 -0.39 5.06
C ARG A 93 -9.55 0.67 5.76
N CYS A 94 -10.23 1.60 6.41
CA CYS A 94 -9.65 2.54 7.34
C CYS A 94 -10.59 2.69 8.54
N ASP A 95 -10.02 2.80 9.73
CA ASP A 95 -10.70 3.23 10.94
C ASP A 95 -9.80 4.18 11.74
N ALA A 96 -10.23 4.59 12.93
CA ALA A 96 -9.53 5.60 13.72
C ALA A 96 -8.12 5.15 14.18
N GLN A 97 -7.80 3.87 14.07
CA GLN A 97 -6.56 3.28 14.60
C GLN A 97 -5.73 2.57 13.53
N SER A 98 -6.32 2.26 12.36
CA SER A 98 -5.65 1.42 11.38
C SER A 98 -6.06 1.67 9.93
N LEU A 99 -5.14 1.35 9.02
CA LEU A 99 -5.33 1.26 7.58
C LEU A 99 -5.05 -0.19 7.15
N THR A 100 -5.97 -0.84 6.42
CA THR A 100 -5.80 -2.21 5.93
C THR A 100 -5.67 -2.26 4.42
N PHE A 101 -4.63 -2.96 3.97
CA PHE A 101 -4.26 -3.12 2.57
C PHE A 101 -4.32 -4.58 2.14
N ILE A 102 -4.72 -4.81 0.90
CA ILE A 102 -4.53 -6.09 0.21
C ILE A 102 -3.18 -6.05 -0.51
N ASN A 103 -2.41 -7.10 -0.33
CA ASN A 103 -1.11 -7.32 -0.96
C ASN A 103 -1.21 -8.38 -2.08
N SER A 104 -0.16 -8.51 -2.89
CA SER A 104 -0.06 -9.43 -4.03
C SER A 104 0.90 -10.60 -3.80
N TRP A 105 1.23 -10.94 -2.55
CA TRP A 105 2.17 -12.03 -2.20
C TRP A 105 1.50 -13.35 -1.84
N GLY A 106 0.27 -13.55 -2.31
CA GLY A 106 -0.52 -14.76 -2.08
C GLY A 106 -1.35 -14.71 -0.80
N SER A 107 -2.32 -15.60 -0.71
CA SER A 107 -3.25 -15.69 0.42
C SER A 107 -2.59 -16.17 1.71
N ASP A 108 -1.46 -16.86 1.63
CA ASP A 108 -0.79 -17.43 2.80
C ASP A 108 0.10 -16.41 3.52
N TRP A 109 0.30 -15.23 2.91
CA TRP A 109 1.10 -14.16 3.48
C TRP A 109 0.27 -13.23 4.38
N GLY A 110 0.85 -12.78 5.49
CA GLY A 110 0.23 -11.84 6.42
C GLY A 110 -1.10 -12.35 6.99
N ASN A 111 -2.14 -11.52 6.94
CA ASN A 111 -3.49 -11.89 7.33
C ASN A 111 -4.33 -12.21 6.09
N LYS A 112 -4.20 -13.42 5.56
CA LYS A 112 -4.93 -13.89 4.36
C LYS A 112 -4.66 -13.05 3.11
N GLY A 113 -3.40 -12.67 2.88
CA GLY A 113 -2.96 -11.78 1.80
C GLY A 113 -3.15 -10.29 2.07
N SER A 114 -3.54 -9.92 3.30
CA SER A 114 -3.70 -8.52 3.72
C SER A 114 -2.79 -8.16 4.89
N PHE A 115 -2.58 -6.86 5.10
CA PHE A 115 -1.88 -6.34 6.27
C PHE A 115 -2.53 -5.03 6.74
N SER A 116 -2.43 -4.75 8.04
CA SER A 116 -2.81 -3.45 8.59
C SER A 116 -1.59 -2.69 9.10
N VAL A 117 -1.69 -1.36 9.10
CA VAL A 117 -0.74 -0.47 9.76
C VAL A 117 -1.48 0.60 10.55
N GLU A 118 -0.86 1.12 11.60
CA GLU A 118 -1.45 2.16 12.47
C GLU A 118 -1.84 3.43 11.68
N ASN A 119 -0.94 3.92 10.83
CA ASN A 119 -1.16 5.09 9.98
C ASN A 119 -0.13 5.14 8.85
N VAL A 120 -0.25 6.11 7.95
CA VAL A 120 0.64 6.25 6.78
C VAL A 120 2.13 6.42 7.14
N ARG A 121 2.45 6.93 8.34
CA ARG A 121 3.84 7.12 8.78
C ARG A 121 4.58 5.80 8.98
N VAL A 122 3.85 4.71 9.27
CA VAL A 122 4.41 3.35 9.31
C VAL A 122 5.02 2.97 7.96
N LEU A 123 4.48 3.52 6.88
CA LEU A 123 4.94 3.28 5.51
C LEU A 123 5.93 4.36 5.01
N GLU A 124 6.64 5.02 5.92
CA GLU A 124 7.63 6.07 5.62
C GLU A 124 7.08 7.27 4.84
N LEU A 125 5.76 7.44 4.83
CA LEU A 125 5.11 8.64 4.31
C LEU A 125 5.07 9.66 5.44
N ASP A 126 6.04 10.59 5.45
CA ASP A 126 5.91 11.83 6.20
C ASP A 126 5.00 12.76 5.40
N LEU A 127 3.84 13.08 5.98
CA LEU A 127 2.97 14.12 5.44
C LEU A 127 3.64 15.44 5.81
N ASP A 128 4.19 16.13 4.81
CA ASP A 128 4.58 17.52 4.99
C ASP A 128 3.35 18.34 5.40
N ASN A 129 3.48 19.13 6.47
CA ASN A 129 2.54 20.19 6.83
C ASN A 129 2.57 21.31 5.79
#